data_AF-A0A0F5FVE5-F1
#
_entry.id   AF-A0A0F5FVE5-F1
#
_cell.length_a   1.000
_cell.length_b   1.000
_cell.length_c   1.000
_cell.angle_alpha   90.00
_cell.angle_beta   90.00
_cell.angle_gamma   90.00
#
_symmetry.space_group_name_H-M   'P 1'
#
loop_
_entity.id
_entity.type
_entity.pdbx_description
1 polymer ?
#
loop_
_entity_poly.entity_id
_entity_poly.type
_entity_poly.pdbx_seq_one_letter_code
_entity_poly.pdbx_strand_id
1 'polypeptide(L)'
;MQRLVVASTLGLVAGLIAAGSATAASFTAEQAAAGQTAYNTNCARCHGFQLEGPDAPGLAGSDVMQNWDTAGGLYDFISVAMPPENPGGLGEEAYVNIVAYIMSFNGAQPGDEPMVAGDGLYDISLAAETAAGAAAAAPAADAPASAEAASPSVPQAFTWGKQLPGGPAPATTATQPAAPAVPQAFTWGKQLPQVNAPSAQ
;
A
#
# COMPACT_ATOMS: atom_id res chain seq x y z
N MET A 1 -39.02 -66.41 7.91
CA MET A 1 -37.58 -66.08 8.10
C MET A 1 -37.32 -64.77 7.36
N GLN A 2 -37.26 -63.66 8.09
CA GLN A 2 -37.20 -62.29 7.56
C GLN A 2 -35.76 -61.95 7.19
N ARG A 3 -35.48 -61.60 5.92
CA ARG A 3 -34.18 -61.05 5.52
C ARG A 3 -34.30 -59.54 5.35
N LEU A 4 -33.61 -58.82 6.23
CA LEU A 4 -33.50 -57.36 6.26
C LEU A 4 -32.77 -56.86 5.01
N VAL A 5 -33.38 -55.88 4.33
CA VAL A 5 -32.73 -55.04 3.32
C VAL A 5 -32.14 -53.84 4.05
N VAL A 6 -30.82 -53.71 4.06
CA VAL A 6 -30.12 -52.51 4.58
C VAL A 6 -29.86 -51.60 3.39
N ALA A 7 -30.63 -50.52 3.30
CA ALA A 7 -30.40 -49.43 2.36
C ALA A 7 -29.36 -48.48 2.97
N SER A 8 -28.13 -48.49 2.44
CA SER A 8 -27.10 -47.51 2.77
C SER A 8 -27.35 -46.22 1.99
N THR A 9 -27.90 -45.21 2.66
CA THR A 9 -27.94 -43.84 2.15
C THR A 9 -26.57 -43.19 2.36
N LEU A 10 -25.83 -42.99 1.28
CA LEU A 10 -24.61 -42.21 1.24
C LEU A 10 -25.00 -40.71 1.35
N GLY A 11 -24.94 -40.15 2.55
CA GLY A 11 -25.21 -38.74 2.80
C GLY A 11 -24.07 -37.88 2.27
N LEU A 12 -24.37 -37.03 1.29
CA LEU A 12 -23.48 -35.99 0.78
C LEU A 12 -23.47 -34.83 1.80
N VAL A 13 -22.41 -34.74 2.60
CA VAL A 13 -22.21 -33.59 3.51
C VAL A 13 -21.55 -32.47 2.70
N ALA A 14 -22.36 -31.49 2.26
CA ALA A 14 -21.85 -30.24 1.73
C ALA A 14 -21.31 -29.40 2.90
N GLY A 15 -19.98 -29.28 3.00
CA GLY A 15 -19.34 -28.41 3.98
C GLY A 15 -19.64 -26.95 3.68
N LEU A 16 -20.23 -26.23 4.64
CA LEU A 16 -20.25 -24.77 4.61
C LEU A 16 -18.82 -24.27 4.82
N ILE A 17 -18.22 -23.66 3.80
CA ILE A 17 -17.03 -22.85 3.96
C ILE A 17 -17.49 -21.53 4.58
N ALA A 18 -17.30 -21.38 5.89
CA ALA A 18 -17.43 -20.08 6.55
C ALA A 18 -16.29 -19.20 6.05
N ALA A 19 -16.60 -18.23 5.17
CA ALA A 19 -15.72 -17.09 4.96
C ALA A 19 -15.62 -16.38 6.30
N GLY A 20 -14.46 -16.50 6.97
CA GLY A 20 -14.21 -15.78 8.21
C GLY A 20 -14.35 -14.29 7.91
N SER A 21 -15.33 -13.64 8.54
CA SER A 21 -15.44 -12.19 8.51
C SER A 21 -14.13 -11.64 9.09
N ALA A 22 -13.30 -11.05 8.24
CA ALA A 22 -12.24 -10.19 8.74
C ALA A 22 -12.93 -9.14 9.63
N THR A 23 -12.53 -9.07 10.90
CA THR A 23 -12.90 -7.91 11.72
C THR A 23 -12.33 -6.72 10.96
N ALA A 24 -13.21 -5.84 10.49
CA ALA A 24 -12.78 -4.60 9.86
C ALA A 24 -12.08 -3.80 10.95
N ALA A 25 -10.84 -3.38 10.69
CA ALA A 25 -10.13 -2.56 11.64
C ALA A 25 -10.86 -1.21 11.77
N SER A 26 -10.76 -0.63 12.95
CA SER A 26 -11.41 0.63 13.33
C SER A 26 -10.70 1.85 12.75
N PHE A 27 -10.40 1.85 11.44
CA PHE A 27 -9.96 3.01 10.66
C PHE A 27 -10.48 2.94 9.22
N THR A 28 -10.62 4.09 8.55
CA THR A 28 -11.04 4.12 7.14
C THR A 28 -9.87 4.11 6.15
N ALA A 29 -10.14 3.73 4.90
CA ALA A 29 -9.15 3.77 3.83
C ALA A 29 -8.60 5.19 3.60
N GLU A 30 -9.44 6.21 3.77
CA GLU A 30 -9.05 7.63 3.68
C GLU A 30 -8.06 8.01 4.78
N GLN A 31 -8.25 7.49 6.00
CA GLN A 31 -7.32 7.73 7.11
C GLN A 31 -5.96 7.09 6.85
N ALA A 32 -5.92 5.85 6.35
CA ALA A 32 -4.68 5.21 5.98
C ALA A 32 -3.95 5.97 4.85
N ALA A 33 -4.68 6.48 3.85
CA ALA A 33 -4.11 7.27 2.75
C ALA A 33 -3.58 8.65 3.22
N ALA A 34 -4.34 9.35 4.06
CA ALA A 34 -3.91 10.60 4.69
C ALA A 34 -2.67 10.36 5.58
N GLY A 35 -2.69 9.25 6.31
CA GLY A 35 -1.59 8.79 7.15
C GLY A 35 -0.31 8.53 6.39
N GLN A 36 -0.40 7.87 5.22
CA GLN A 36 0.75 7.67 4.34
C GLN A 36 1.38 9.00 3.92
N THR A 37 0.55 9.98 3.56
CA THR A 37 1.01 11.32 3.17
C THR A 37 1.73 12.02 4.32
N ALA A 38 1.14 11.98 5.52
CA ALA A 38 1.74 12.54 6.72
C ALA A 38 3.05 11.82 7.12
N TYR A 39 3.06 10.49 7.06
CA TYR A 39 4.23 9.65 7.34
C TYR A 39 5.38 9.95 6.37
N ASN A 40 5.11 10.03 5.07
CA ASN A 40 6.12 10.34 4.06
C ASN A 40 6.77 11.71 4.28
N THR A 41 6.00 12.66 4.80
CA THR A 41 6.48 14.01 5.08
C THR A 41 7.33 14.08 6.35
N ASN A 42 6.94 13.34 7.39
CA ASN A 42 7.46 13.56 8.75
C ASN A 42 8.32 12.41 9.30
N CYS A 43 8.20 11.20 8.75
CA CYS A 43 8.75 9.98 9.35
C CYS A 43 9.70 9.23 8.38
N ALA A 44 9.36 9.20 7.08
CA ALA A 44 10.04 8.36 6.10
C ALA A 44 11.52 8.68 5.90
N ARG A 45 11.98 9.90 6.23
CA ARG A 45 13.40 10.27 6.18
C ARG A 45 14.27 9.34 7.02
N CYS A 46 13.76 8.84 8.15
CA CYS A 46 14.51 7.97 9.05
C CYS A 46 13.99 6.52 9.03
N HIS A 47 12.66 6.36 8.93
CA HIS A 47 12.01 5.05 8.97
C HIS A 47 11.80 4.40 7.59
N GLY A 48 12.18 5.07 6.51
CA GLY A 48 12.03 4.58 5.13
C GLY A 48 10.63 4.78 4.55
N PHE A 49 10.49 4.79 3.21
CA PHE A 49 9.19 4.98 2.55
C PHE A 49 8.31 3.72 2.57
N GLN A 50 8.93 2.56 2.79
CA GLN A 50 8.31 1.26 2.94
C GLN A 50 8.40 0.76 4.39
N LEU A 51 8.58 1.67 5.36
CA LEU A 51 8.72 1.36 6.77
C LEU A 51 9.92 0.43 7.07
N GLU A 52 10.91 0.40 6.17
CA GLU A 52 12.01 -0.56 6.20
C GLU A 52 13.12 -0.22 7.21
N GLY A 53 13.16 1.01 7.70
CA GLY A 53 14.06 1.45 8.77
C GLY A 53 15.56 1.40 8.44
N PRO A 54 16.04 2.18 7.44
CA PRO A 54 17.47 2.21 7.12
C PRO A 54 18.30 2.92 8.20
N ASP A 55 17.74 3.96 8.83
CA ASP A 55 18.43 4.84 9.78
C ASP A 55 17.74 4.91 11.16
N ALA A 56 16.57 4.30 11.29
CA ALA A 56 15.76 4.16 12.51
C ALA A 56 15.07 2.78 12.51
N PRO A 57 14.46 2.32 13.62
CA PRO A 57 13.79 1.02 13.63
C PRO A 57 12.76 0.87 12.51
N GLY A 58 12.76 -0.28 11.84
CA GLY A 58 11.73 -0.63 10.87
C GLY A 58 10.35 -0.72 11.54
N LEU A 59 9.31 -0.35 10.80
CA LEU A 59 7.90 -0.33 11.25
C LEU A 59 7.03 -1.34 10.50
N ALA A 60 7.64 -2.19 9.67
CA ALA A 60 7.00 -3.25 8.92
C ALA A 60 7.21 -4.62 9.57
N GLY A 61 6.19 -5.49 9.48
CA GLY A 61 6.21 -6.87 9.93
C GLY A 61 5.52 -7.11 11.27
N SER A 62 5.13 -8.37 11.49
CA SER A 62 4.44 -8.84 12.70
C SER A 62 5.25 -8.63 13.98
N ASP A 63 6.57 -8.71 13.89
CA ASP A 63 7.45 -8.51 15.06
C ASP A 63 7.34 -7.09 15.59
N VAL A 64 7.18 -6.10 14.70
CA VAL A 64 7.04 -4.71 15.08
C VAL A 64 5.65 -4.42 15.66
N MET A 65 4.61 -5.03 15.09
CA MET A 65 3.23 -4.88 15.60
C MET A 65 3.03 -5.50 16.99
N GLN A 66 3.94 -6.36 17.45
CA GLN A 66 3.95 -6.91 18.80
C GLN A 66 4.70 -6.04 19.82
N ASN A 67 5.37 -4.96 19.40
CA ASN A 67 6.05 -4.05 20.33
C ASN A 67 5.06 -3.18 21.13
N TRP A 68 3.81 -3.08 20.66
CA TRP A 68 2.75 -2.34 21.30
C TRP A 68 1.51 -3.23 21.38
N ASP A 69 0.89 -3.30 22.55
CA ASP A 69 -0.33 -4.09 22.72
C ASP A 69 -1.49 -3.51 21.90
N THR A 70 -1.56 -2.17 21.82
CA THR A 70 -2.72 -1.45 21.29
C THR A 70 -2.34 -0.27 20.39
N ALA A 71 -3.28 0.15 19.54
CA ALA A 71 -3.12 1.33 18.69
C ALA A 71 -2.90 2.59 19.54
N GLY A 72 -3.55 2.67 20.71
CA GLY A 72 -3.36 3.73 21.70
C GLY A 72 -1.92 3.78 22.23
N GLY A 73 -1.30 2.63 22.51
CA GLY A 73 0.10 2.58 22.93
C GLY A 73 1.07 3.10 21.87
N LEU A 74 0.83 2.80 20.59
CA LEU A 74 1.61 3.37 19.49
C LEU A 74 1.35 4.87 19.34
N TYR A 75 0.08 5.30 19.37
CA TYR A 75 -0.32 6.70 19.30
C TYR A 75 0.35 7.55 20.40
N ASP A 76 0.32 7.08 21.64
CA ASP A 76 0.95 7.76 22.77
C ASP A 76 2.44 7.95 22.53
N PHE A 77 3.13 6.88 22.12
CA PHE A 77 4.56 6.96 21.86
C PHE A 77 4.88 7.97 20.75
N ILE A 78 4.23 7.86 19.59
CA ILE A 78 4.56 8.74 18.47
C ILE A 78 4.16 10.19 18.74
N SER A 79 3.06 10.42 19.46
CA SER A 79 2.58 11.78 19.75
C SER A 79 3.44 12.52 20.77
N VAL A 80 4.24 11.83 21.58
CA VAL A 80 5.12 12.48 22.57
C VAL A 80 6.60 12.46 22.20
N ALA A 81 7.04 11.50 21.39
CA ALA A 81 8.45 11.27 21.10
C ALA A 81 8.84 11.51 19.64
N MET A 82 7.87 11.54 18.72
CA MET A 82 8.13 11.66 17.29
C MET A 82 7.45 12.89 16.67
N PRO A 83 8.02 13.40 15.56
CA PRO A 83 9.41 13.24 15.15
C PRO A 83 10.37 13.90 16.17
N PRO A 84 11.63 13.46 16.28
CA PRO A 84 12.54 13.97 17.32
C PRO A 84 12.79 15.48 17.28
N GLU A 85 12.70 16.08 16.08
CA GLU A 85 12.85 17.52 15.86
C GLU A 85 11.59 18.34 16.19
N ASN A 86 10.42 17.69 16.27
CA ASN A 86 9.14 18.34 16.57
C ASN A 86 8.16 17.40 17.31
N PRO A 87 8.51 16.91 18.52
CA PRO A 87 7.66 15.96 19.23
C PRO A 87 6.28 16.56 19.54
N GLY A 88 5.21 15.84 19.21
CA GLY A 88 3.83 16.31 19.43
C GLY A 88 3.34 17.40 18.47
N GLY A 89 4.16 17.84 17.52
CA GLY A 89 3.83 19.00 16.70
C GLY A 89 2.93 18.75 15.47
N LEU A 90 2.48 17.51 15.22
CA LEU A 90 1.68 17.18 14.02
C LEU A 90 0.17 17.35 14.23
N GLY A 91 -0.30 17.37 15.48
CA GLY A 91 -1.73 17.36 15.82
C GLY A 91 -2.33 15.95 15.85
N GLU A 92 -3.44 15.81 16.59
CA GLU A 92 -4.05 14.51 16.91
C GLU A 92 -4.51 13.75 15.65
N GLU A 93 -5.19 14.43 14.72
CA GLU A 93 -5.68 13.83 13.47
C GLU A 93 -4.54 13.24 12.65
N ALA A 94 -3.41 13.96 12.54
CA ALA A 94 -2.26 13.47 11.79
C ALA A 94 -1.65 12.22 12.44
N TYR A 95 -1.53 12.17 13.77
CA TYR A 95 -1.02 10.98 14.46
C TYR A 95 -1.98 9.79 14.34
N VAL A 96 -3.29 9.98 14.49
CA VAL A 96 -4.28 8.91 14.29
C VAL A 96 -4.20 8.36 12.87
N ASN A 97 -4.13 9.23 11.86
CA ASN A 97 -3.98 8.80 10.48
C ASN A 97 -2.66 8.05 10.26
N ILE A 98 -1.54 8.50 10.86
CA ILE A 98 -0.25 7.78 10.78
C ILE A 98 -0.37 6.38 11.41
N VAL A 99 -1.05 6.22 12.55
CA VAL A 99 -1.31 4.91 13.15
C VAL A 99 -2.11 4.02 12.20
N ALA A 100 -3.20 4.55 11.62
CA ALA A 100 -4.00 3.84 10.63
C ALA A 100 -3.17 3.39 9.41
N TYR A 101 -2.26 4.24 8.93
CA TYR A 101 -1.33 3.88 7.85
C TYR A 101 -0.39 2.74 8.24
N ILE A 102 0.24 2.82 9.42
CA ILE A 102 1.15 1.77 9.90
C ILE A 102 0.39 0.44 10.03
N MET A 103 -0.83 0.46 10.58
CA MET A 103 -1.69 -0.72 10.66
C MET A 103 -2.01 -1.29 9.27
N SER A 104 -2.43 -0.44 8.35
CA SER A 104 -2.78 -0.85 6.97
C SER A 104 -1.58 -1.43 6.23
N PHE A 105 -0.40 -0.80 6.34
CA PHE A 105 0.84 -1.32 5.76
C PHE A 105 1.18 -2.72 6.29
N ASN A 106 0.88 -2.96 7.57
CA ASN A 106 1.10 -4.24 8.24
C ASN A 106 -0.04 -5.26 8.06
N GLY A 107 -1.01 -4.96 7.18
CA GLY A 107 -2.02 -5.92 6.74
C GLY A 107 -3.40 -5.72 7.34
N ALA A 108 -3.58 -4.82 8.31
CA ALA A 108 -4.91 -4.52 8.85
C ALA A 108 -5.83 -3.99 7.73
N GLN A 109 -7.07 -4.49 7.69
CA GLN A 109 -8.03 -4.10 6.66
C GLN A 109 -8.83 -2.89 7.12
N PRO A 110 -8.97 -1.84 6.30
CA PRO A 110 -9.80 -0.69 6.65
C PRO A 110 -11.27 -1.09 6.80
N GLY A 111 -11.97 -0.41 7.70
CA GLY A 111 -13.42 -0.46 7.86
C GLY A 111 -14.11 0.84 7.46
N ASP A 112 -15.39 0.94 7.80
CA ASP A 112 -16.22 2.13 7.53
C ASP A 112 -16.26 3.12 8.71
N GLU A 113 -15.79 2.69 9.89
CA GLU A 113 -15.78 3.53 11.10
C GLU A 113 -14.43 4.26 11.22
N PRO A 114 -14.45 5.60 11.36
CA PRO A 114 -13.21 6.34 11.54
C PRO A 114 -12.59 6.10 12.91
N MET A 115 -11.28 5.87 12.90
CA MET A 115 -10.46 5.91 14.10
C MET A 115 -10.42 7.33 14.63
N VAL A 116 -10.63 7.52 15.92
CA VAL A 116 -10.53 8.83 16.58
C VAL A 116 -9.58 8.76 17.76
N ALA A 117 -8.91 9.86 18.06
CA ALA A 117 -8.08 9.95 19.26
C ALA A 117 -8.95 9.80 20.51
N GLY A 118 -8.44 9.08 21.52
CA GLY A 118 -9.10 8.87 22.80
C GLY A 118 -9.07 7.42 23.26
N ASP A 119 -9.86 7.11 24.29
CA ASP A 119 -9.81 5.83 25.01
C ASP A 119 -10.05 4.62 24.10
N GLY A 120 -10.86 4.78 23.04
CA GLY A 120 -11.14 3.71 22.08
C GLY A 120 -9.90 3.18 21.34
N LEU A 121 -8.80 3.95 21.28
CA LEU A 121 -7.55 3.48 20.69
C LEU A 121 -6.91 2.33 21.48
N TYR A 122 -7.15 2.27 22.81
CA TYR A 122 -6.60 1.23 23.66
C TYR A 122 -7.39 -0.09 23.57
N ASP A 123 -8.56 -0.08 22.94
CA ASP A 123 -9.34 -1.29 22.68
C ASP A 123 -8.89 -2.00 21.38
N ILE A 124 -8.07 -1.33 20.56
CA ILE A 124 -7.62 -1.82 19.25
C ILE A 124 -6.30 -2.56 19.42
N SER A 125 -6.30 -3.89 19.32
CA SER A 125 -5.06 -4.69 19.39
C SER A 125 -4.29 -4.65 18.07
N LEU A 126 -3.10 -4.06 18.05
CA LEU A 126 -2.30 -3.92 16.81
C LEU A 126 -1.95 -5.27 16.18
N ALA A 127 -1.44 -6.20 16.99
CA ALA A 127 -1.07 -7.52 16.50
C ALA A 127 -2.27 -8.31 15.97
N ALA A 128 -3.43 -8.22 16.64
CA ALA A 128 -4.63 -8.94 16.21
C ALA A 128 -5.19 -8.39 14.89
N GLU A 129 -5.35 -7.07 14.79
CA GLU A 129 -5.89 -6.41 13.60
C GLU A 129 -5.01 -6.65 12.35
N THR A 130 -3.69 -6.55 12.52
CA THR A 130 -2.74 -6.75 11.42
C THR A 130 -2.63 -8.23 11.00
N ALA A 131 -2.65 -9.16 11.95
CA ALA A 131 -2.66 -10.59 11.64
C ALA A 131 -3.97 -11.05 10.98
N ALA A 132 -5.12 -10.58 11.46
CA ALA A 132 -6.42 -10.91 10.88
C ALA A 132 -6.53 -10.43 9.44
N GLY A 133 -6.07 -9.21 9.17
CA GLY A 133 -6.09 -8.67 7.82
C GLY A 133 -5.07 -9.34 6.88
N ALA A 134 -3.89 -9.70 7.36
CA ALA A 134 -2.93 -10.51 6.60
C ALA A 134 -3.50 -11.90 6.25
N ALA A 135 -4.22 -12.54 7.17
CA ALA A 135 -4.88 -13.82 6.95
C ALA A 135 -6.06 -13.72 5.95
N ALA A 136 -6.83 -12.63 6.01
CA ALA A 136 -7.93 -12.37 5.08
C ALA A 136 -7.45 -11.98 3.67
N ALA A 137 -6.28 -11.33 3.58
CA ALA A 137 -5.62 -10.97 2.32
C ALA A 137 -4.90 -12.16 1.65
N ALA A 138 -4.80 -13.32 2.30
CA ALA A 138 -4.30 -14.54 1.68
C ALA A 138 -5.44 -15.24 0.91
N PRO A 139 -5.47 -15.22 -0.44
CA PRO A 139 -6.46 -15.97 -1.18
C PRO A 139 -6.05 -17.45 -1.27
N ALA A 140 -7.04 -18.34 -1.14
CA ALA A 140 -7.20 -19.57 -1.93
C ALA A 140 -5.96 -20.05 -2.71
N ALA A 141 -5.00 -20.67 -2.04
CA ALA A 141 -3.82 -21.30 -2.66
C ALA A 141 -4.06 -22.76 -3.10
N ASP A 142 -5.31 -23.11 -3.47
CA ASP A 142 -5.71 -24.44 -3.96
C ASP A 142 -6.51 -24.40 -5.27
N ALA A 143 -6.23 -23.42 -6.13
CA ALA A 143 -6.62 -23.51 -7.55
C ALA A 143 -5.46 -24.14 -8.35
N PRO A 144 -5.69 -25.18 -9.17
CA PRO A 144 -4.61 -25.81 -9.90
C PRO A 144 -4.05 -24.83 -10.91
N ALA A 145 -2.72 -24.72 -10.92
CA ALA A 145 -1.97 -24.01 -11.92
C ALA A 145 -2.36 -24.51 -13.33
N SER A 146 -2.93 -23.61 -14.12
CA SER A 146 -2.88 -23.67 -15.57
C SER A 146 -2.74 -22.25 -16.08
N ALA A 147 -1.53 -21.99 -16.58
CA ALA A 147 -1.17 -21.06 -17.64
C ALA A 147 -2.18 -19.98 -18.04
N GLU A 148 -1.82 -18.72 -17.86
CA GLU A 148 -1.18 -17.93 -18.91
C GLU A 148 -0.71 -16.60 -18.31
N ALA A 149 0.52 -16.21 -18.63
CA ALA A 149 1.09 -14.94 -18.22
C ALA A 149 0.38 -13.77 -18.92
N ALA A 150 -0.11 -12.81 -18.15
CA ALA A 150 -0.43 -11.48 -18.64
C ALA A 150 0.37 -10.45 -17.81
N SER A 151 1.54 -10.10 -18.30
CA SER A 151 2.31 -8.97 -17.78
C SER A 151 1.52 -7.68 -18.01
N PRO A 152 1.31 -6.81 -17.00
CA PRO A 152 0.91 -5.44 -17.30
C PRO A 152 2.08 -4.79 -18.04
N SER A 153 1.83 -4.39 -19.28
CA SER A 153 2.74 -3.60 -20.10
C SER A 153 2.97 -2.24 -19.46
N VAL A 154 3.97 -2.17 -18.57
CA VAL A 154 4.55 -0.89 -18.12
C VAL A 154 5.41 -0.39 -19.27
N PRO A 155 5.16 0.82 -19.81
CA PRO A 155 6.07 1.42 -20.78
C PRO A 155 7.43 1.60 -20.10
N GLN A 156 8.44 0.90 -20.60
CA GLN A 156 9.82 1.01 -20.14
C GLN A 156 10.21 2.49 -20.28
N ALA A 157 10.43 3.16 -19.15
CA ALA A 157 10.88 4.53 -19.12
C ALA A 157 12.26 4.59 -19.81
N PHE A 158 12.32 5.36 -20.89
CA PHE A 158 13.55 5.76 -21.53
C PHE A 158 14.40 6.56 -20.54
N THR A 159 15.42 5.96 -19.94
CA THR A 159 16.48 6.72 -19.30
C THR A 159 17.62 6.90 -20.31
N TRP A 160 17.70 8.12 -20.85
CA TRP A 160 18.88 8.66 -21.55
C TRP A 160 19.52 7.78 -22.65
N GLY A 161 18.73 7.41 -23.67
CA GLY A 161 19.25 7.17 -25.02
C GLY A 161 20.15 5.95 -25.26
N LYS A 162 20.20 4.96 -24.36
CA LYS A 162 20.82 3.65 -24.65
C LYS A 162 19.97 2.48 -24.17
N GLN A 163 19.74 1.53 -25.08
CA GLN A 163 19.16 0.21 -24.79
C GLN A 163 20.13 -0.61 -23.93
N LEU A 164 19.64 -1.27 -22.88
CA LEU A 164 20.43 -2.21 -22.09
C LEU A 164 20.75 -3.48 -22.90
N PRO A 165 21.91 -4.12 -22.69
CA PRO A 165 22.25 -5.39 -23.35
C PRO A 165 21.30 -6.50 -22.88
N GLY A 166 20.63 -7.19 -23.82
CA GLY A 166 19.83 -8.38 -23.53
C GLY A 166 18.36 -8.36 -23.98
N GLY A 167 17.86 -7.23 -24.48
CA GLY A 167 16.51 -7.16 -25.06
C GLY A 167 16.47 -7.57 -26.54
N PRO A 168 15.44 -8.29 -27.02
CA PRO A 168 15.31 -8.62 -28.44
C PRO A 168 15.12 -7.34 -29.28
N ALA A 169 15.82 -7.25 -30.40
CA ALA A 169 15.71 -6.12 -31.31
C ALA A 169 14.31 -6.10 -31.98
N PRO A 170 13.60 -4.96 -32.03
CA PRO A 170 12.33 -4.88 -32.74
C PRO A 170 12.55 -4.94 -34.26
N ALA A 171 11.65 -5.66 -34.93
CA ALA A 171 11.62 -5.80 -36.39
C ALA A 171 11.41 -4.43 -37.06
N THR A 172 12.34 -4.08 -37.95
CA THR A 172 12.28 -2.88 -38.79
C THR A 172 11.16 -2.99 -39.82
N THR A 173 10.14 -2.14 -39.75
CA THR A 173 9.45 -1.59 -40.92
C THR A 173 8.67 -0.34 -40.53
N ALA A 174 9.15 0.84 -40.94
CA ALA A 174 8.36 1.88 -41.61
C ALA A 174 9.14 3.20 -41.63
N THR A 175 9.37 3.68 -42.85
CA THR A 175 9.83 5.01 -43.21
C THR A 175 9.02 6.11 -42.51
N GLN A 176 9.71 7.10 -41.94
CA GLN A 176 9.13 8.40 -41.59
C GLN A 176 9.99 9.52 -42.20
N PRO A 177 9.40 10.51 -42.90
CA PRO A 177 10.16 11.59 -43.54
C PRO A 177 10.58 12.66 -42.53
N ALA A 178 11.67 13.36 -42.87
CA ALA A 178 12.32 14.38 -42.05
C ALA A 178 11.61 15.74 -42.10
N ALA A 179 11.49 16.40 -40.93
CA ALA A 179 11.81 17.81 -40.72
C ALA A 179 11.82 18.15 -39.20
N PRO A 180 12.60 19.16 -38.74
CA PRO A 180 13.01 19.30 -37.35
C PRO A 180 12.09 20.24 -36.56
N ALA A 181 11.85 19.91 -35.30
CA ALA A 181 11.36 20.87 -34.32
C ALA A 181 11.96 20.52 -32.95
N VAL A 182 12.67 21.48 -32.37
CA VAL A 182 13.20 21.42 -31.01
C VAL A 182 12.00 21.24 -30.06
N PRO A 183 11.91 20.18 -29.24
CA PRO A 183 10.81 20.04 -28.32
C PRO A 183 10.88 21.16 -27.27
N GLN A 184 9.87 22.04 -27.29
CA GLN A 184 9.67 23.07 -26.29
C GLN A 184 9.32 22.40 -24.96
N ALA A 185 9.94 22.85 -23.87
CA ALA A 185 9.68 22.36 -22.53
C ALA A 185 8.21 22.62 -22.13
N PHE A 186 7.51 21.56 -21.73
CA PHE A 186 6.15 21.65 -21.19
C PHE A 186 6.20 22.17 -19.74
N THR A 187 5.66 23.36 -19.51
CA THR A 187 5.31 23.88 -18.19
C THR A 187 3.80 24.08 -18.10
N TRP A 188 3.22 23.68 -16.98
CA TRP A 188 1.79 23.59 -16.73
C TRP A 188 1.11 24.98 -16.77
N GLY A 189 0.47 25.31 -17.90
CA GLY A 189 -0.72 26.18 -17.90
C GLY A 189 -0.56 27.70 -17.99
N LYS A 190 0.62 28.28 -18.27
CA LYS A 190 0.73 29.69 -18.70
C LYS A 190 1.83 29.91 -19.74
N GLN A 191 1.48 30.53 -20.86
CA GLN A 191 2.40 30.91 -21.93
C GLN A 191 3.20 32.15 -21.50
N LEU A 192 4.53 32.05 -21.47
CA LEU A 192 5.40 33.20 -21.15
C LEU A 192 5.40 34.20 -22.33
N PRO A 193 5.43 35.52 -22.05
CA PRO A 193 5.57 36.53 -23.09
C PRO A 193 6.91 36.33 -23.81
N GLN A 194 6.85 36.32 -25.15
CA GLN A 194 8.02 36.15 -26.00
C GLN A 194 8.91 37.40 -25.88
N VAL A 195 10.17 37.21 -25.52
CA VAL A 195 11.18 38.28 -25.63
C VAL A 195 11.68 38.29 -27.08
N ASN A 196 11.35 39.33 -27.84
CA ASN A 196 11.96 39.53 -29.16
C ASN A 196 13.45 39.84 -28.97
N ALA A 197 14.33 38.99 -29.49
CA ALA A 197 15.77 39.26 -29.54
C ALA A 197 16.06 40.44 -30.51
N PRO A 198 17.06 41.29 -30.23
CA PRO A 198 17.37 42.44 -31.08
C PRO A 198 18.02 42.01 -32.39
N SER A 199 17.60 42.66 -33.48
CA SER A 199 18.21 42.55 -34.80
C SER A 199 19.68 42.99 -34.74
N ALA A 200 20.58 42.11 -35.15
CA ALA A 200 21.97 42.46 -35.40
C ALA A 200 22.06 43.39 -36.63
N GLN A 201 22.74 44.52 -36.47
CA GLN A 201 23.40 45.28 -37.53
C GLN A 201 24.89 45.24 -37.24
#